data_AF-A0A529FGW7-F1
#
_entry.id   AF-A0A529FGW7-F1
#
_cell.length_a   1.000
_cell.length_b   1.000
_cell.length_c   1.000
_cell.angle_alpha   90.00
_cell.angle_beta   90.00
_cell.angle_gamma   90.00
#
_symmetry.space_group_name_H-M   'P 1'
#
loop_
_entity.id
_entity.type
_entity.pdbx_description
1 polymer ?
#
loop_
_entity_poly.entity_id
_entity_poly.type
_entity_poly.pdbx_seq_one_letter_code
_entity_poly.pdbx_strand_id
1 'polypeptide(L)'
;HGVGDRLVPDADAMLVMRAYLTWGDASPTHLQGDFAFAIWDSERRALFCARDHFGVKPFYYHASDRRFAFASEIGPILGLDDTSARISEHQISGFLAGLTDDPQSTAYTDIFRLPARHSLTVTDSQVVLRRYWQIQPSGRPLRSDAAEEFGHLFKQSVHNRMRGTDAVGAM
;
A
#
# COMPACT_ATOMS: atom_id res chain seq x y z
N HIS A 1 16.55 -1.61 -35.19
CA HIS A 1 15.71 -2.83 -35.21
C HIS A 1 16.31 -3.82 -34.22
N GLY A 2 15.88 -3.75 -32.96
CA GLY A 2 16.30 -4.64 -31.87
C GLY A 2 15.04 -5.01 -31.10
N VAL A 3 14.77 -6.31 -31.05
CA VAL A 3 13.53 -6.96 -30.65
C VAL A 3 13.17 -6.60 -29.21
N GLY A 4 11.90 -6.24 -29.00
CA GLY A 4 11.32 -5.99 -27.69
C GLY A 4 11.44 -7.22 -26.82
N ASP A 5 12.31 -7.13 -25.82
CA ASP A 5 12.43 -8.11 -24.76
C ASP A 5 11.08 -8.17 -24.06
N ARG A 6 10.38 -9.31 -24.18
CA ARG A 6 9.15 -9.55 -23.43
C ARG A 6 9.56 -9.64 -21.97
N LEU A 7 9.46 -8.52 -21.25
CA LEU A 7 9.61 -8.47 -19.80
C LEU A 7 8.71 -9.56 -19.21
N VAL A 8 9.32 -10.64 -18.73
CA VAL A 8 8.61 -11.64 -17.94
C VAL A 8 8.14 -10.91 -16.68
N PRO A 9 6.84 -10.83 -16.42
CA PRO A 9 6.36 -10.10 -15.25
C PRO A 9 6.95 -10.73 -13.99
N ASP A 10 7.40 -9.88 -13.05
CA ASP A 10 7.84 -10.29 -11.72
C ASP A 10 6.82 -11.27 -11.11
N ALA A 11 7.31 -12.31 -10.43
CA ALA A 11 6.47 -13.30 -9.75
C ALA A 11 5.47 -12.63 -8.80
N ASP A 12 5.88 -11.54 -8.14
CA ASP A 12 5.02 -10.75 -7.26
C ASP A 12 3.94 -10.00 -8.04
N ALA A 13 4.28 -9.42 -9.20
CA ALA A 13 3.31 -8.77 -10.08
C ALA A 13 2.28 -9.77 -10.62
N MET A 14 2.71 -10.99 -10.97
CA MET A 14 1.80 -12.05 -11.39
C MET A 14 0.91 -12.55 -10.25
N LEU A 15 1.41 -12.62 -9.02
CA LEU A 15 0.63 -12.98 -7.84
C LEU A 15 -0.47 -11.95 -7.59
N VAL A 16 -0.11 -10.67 -7.60
CA VAL A 16 -1.05 -9.54 -7.43
C VAL A 16 -2.10 -9.54 -8.54
N MET A 17 -1.68 -9.69 -9.80
CA MET A 17 -2.61 -9.76 -10.94
C MET A 17 -3.60 -10.91 -10.79
N ARG A 18 -3.12 -12.12 -10.46
CA ARG A 18 -4.01 -13.28 -10.24
C ARG A 18 -4.97 -13.07 -9.09
N ALA A 19 -4.50 -12.46 -8.00
CA ALA A 19 -5.36 -12.13 -6.86
C ALA A 19 -6.47 -11.15 -7.27
N TYR A 20 -6.12 -10.10 -8.01
CA TYR A 20 -7.10 -9.14 -8.51
C TYR A 20 -8.11 -9.77 -9.48
N LEU A 21 -7.66 -10.59 -10.43
CA LEU A 21 -8.57 -11.29 -11.35
C LEU A 21 -9.51 -12.27 -10.63
N THR A 22 -9.11 -12.81 -9.48
CA THR A 22 -9.91 -13.77 -8.71
C THR A 22 -10.88 -13.09 -7.75
N TRP A 23 -10.46 -12.02 -7.07
CA TRP A 23 -11.20 -11.41 -5.96
C TRP A 23 -11.53 -9.93 -6.16
N GLY A 24 -11.12 -9.33 -7.29
CA GLY A 24 -11.32 -7.92 -7.60
C GLY A 24 -10.82 -7.00 -6.49
N ASP A 25 -11.67 -6.06 -6.08
CA ASP A 25 -11.37 -5.06 -5.06
C ASP A 25 -11.13 -5.68 -3.65
N ALA A 26 -11.53 -6.94 -3.44
CA ALA A 26 -11.27 -7.68 -2.20
C ALA A 26 -9.89 -8.38 -2.18
N SER A 27 -9.17 -8.38 -3.31
CA SER A 27 -7.86 -9.04 -3.44
C SER A 27 -6.83 -8.69 -2.35
N PRO A 28 -6.73 -7.45 -1.82
CA PRO A 28 -5.73 -7.14 -0.79
C PRO A 28 -5.91 -7.93 0.51
N THR A 29 -7.12 -8.39 0.81
CA THR A 29 -7.43 -9.23 1.99
C THR A 29 -6.84 -10.63 1.88
N HIS A 30 -6.53 -11.08 0.66
CA HIS A 30 -5.98 -12.41 0.37
C HIS A 30 -4.46 -12.40 0.20
N LEU A 31 -3.83 -11.22 0.20
CA LEU A 31 -2.39 -11.07 0.04
C LEU A 31 -1.69 -11.00 1.40
N GLN A 32 -0.64 -11.80 1.57
CA GLN A 32 0.22 -11.79 2.75
C GLN A 32 1.59 -11.20 2.38
N GLY A 33 2.04 -10.22 3.16
CA GLY A 33 3.33 -9.57 2.98
C GLY A 33 3.22 -8.06 2.84
N ASP A 34 4.36 -7.46 2.47
CA ASP A 34 4.53 -6.02 2.34
C ASP A 34 4.34 -5.63 0.87
N PHE A 35 3.27 -4.92 0.57
CA PHE A 35 2.89 -4.60 -0.81
C PHE A 35 2.30 -3.19 -0.93
N ALA A 36 2.55 -2.60 -2.09
CA ALA A 36 1.88 -1.42 -2.58
C ALA A 36 1.79 -1.59 -4.10
N PHE A 37 0.58 -1.62 -4.66
CA PHE A 37 0.40 -1.88 -6.09
C PHE A 37 -0.70 -1.00 -6.69
N ALA A 38 -0.69 -0.91 -8.02
CA ALA A 38 -1.71 -0.28 -8.82
C ALA A 38 -2.02 -1.15 -10.05
N ILE A 39 -3.30 -1.38 -10.34
CA ILE A 39 -3.79 -2.17 -11.47
C ILE A 39 -4.73 -1.30 -12.27
N TRP A 40 -4.44 -1.15 -13.56
CA TRP A 40 -5.40 -0.57 -14.50
C TRP A 40 -6.31 -1.66 -15.05
N ASP A 41 -7.59 -1.59 -14.71
CA ASP A 41 -8.63 -2.42 -15.30
C ASP A 41 -9.23 -1.68 -16.49
N SER A 42 -8.90 -2.13 -17.70
CA SER A 42 -9.39 -1.53 -18.94
C SER A 42 -10.87 -1.78 -19.19
N GLU A 43 -11.43 -2.88 -18.70
CA GLU A 43 -12.85 -3.21 -18.87
C GLU A 43 -13.71 -2.30 -17.98
N ARG A 44 -13.28 -2.08 -16.74
CA ARG A 44 -13.93 -1.17 -15.78
C ARG A 44 -13.55 0.29 -15.96
N ARG A 45 -12.52 0.57 -16.78
CA ARG A 45 -11.87 1.89 -16.91
C ARG A 45 -11.52 2.50 -15.55
N ALA A 46 -10.92 1.68 -14.70
CA ALA A 46 -10.63 2.04 -13.31
C ALA A 46 -9.19 1.70 -12.94
N LEU A 47 -8.55 2.59 -12.18
CA LEU A 47 -7.28 2.30 -11.52
C LEU A 47 -7.57 1.84 -10.09
N PHE A 48 -7.20 0.60 -9.78
CA PHE A 48 -7.30 0.06 -8.43
C PHE A 48 -5.91 0.00 -7.78
N CYS A 49 -5.76 0.68 -6.64
CA CYS A 49 -4.54 0.69 -5.86
C CYS A 49 -4.79 0.08 -4.48
N ALA A 50 -3.79 -0.58 -3.90
CA ALA A 50 -3.87 -1.05 -2.52
C ALA A 50 -2.52 -1.02 -1.82
N ARG A 51 -2.57 -0.80 -0.52
CA ARG A 51 -1.41 -0.80 0.38
C ARG A 51 -1.60 -1.77 1.53
N ASP A 52 -0.53 -2.47 1.88
CA ASP A 52 -0.52 -3.55 2.87
C ASP A 52 -1.01 -3.17 4.27
N HIS A 53 -1.13 -4.21 5.10
CA HIS A 53 -1.72 -4.16 6.42
C HIS A 53 -0.99 -3.26 7.41
N PHE A 54 0.33 -3.12 7.26
CA PHE A 54 1.18 -2.31 8.14
C PHE A 54 1.67 -1.04 7.45
N GLY A 55 1.45 -0.91 6.14
CA GLY A 55 1.93 0.19 5.33
C GLY A 55 3.46 0.19 5.22
N VAL A 56 4.09 -0.98 5.16
CA VAL A 56 5.56 -1.08 5.07
C VAL A 56 6.05 -0.44 3.78
N LYS A 57 5.38 -0.70 2.66
CA LYS A 57 5.74 -0.08 1.38
C LYS A 57 5.08 1.29 1.26
N PRO A 58 5.82 2.37 0.97
CA PRO A 58 5.22 3.69 0.79
C PRO A 58 4.36 3.75 -0.48
N PHE A 59 3.27 4.51 -0.41
CA PHE A 59 2.42 4.82 -1.55
C PHE A 59 1.86 6.23 -1.37
N TYR A 60 2.29 7.13 -2.23
CA TYR A 60 1.87 8.52 -2.29
C TYR A 60 1.06 8.74 -3.55
N TYR A 61 0.11 9.67 -3.50
CA TYR A 61 -0.70 10.03 -4.65
C TYR A 61 -1.11 11.50 -4.64
N HIS A 62 -1.38 12.00 -5.84
CA HIS A 62 -2.00 13.29 -6.11
C HIS A 62 -3.21 13.05 -7.01
N ALA A 63 -4.30 13.74 -6.72
CA ALA A 63 -5.53 13.68 -7.50
C ALA A 63 -6.01 15.12 -7.77
N SER A 64 -6.23 15.43 -9.04
CA SER A 64 -6.80 16.68 -9.52
C SER A 64 -7.86 16.41 -10.59
N ASP A 65 -8.54 17.45 -11.04
CA ASP A 65 -9.48 17.36 -12.17
C ASP A 65 -8.79 16.96 -13.49
N ARG A 66 -7.46 17.08 -13.57
CA ARG A 66 -6.69 16.80 -14.78
C ARG A 66 -6.10 15.41 -14.80
N ARG A 67 -5.64 14.89 -13.65
CA ARG A 67 -4.98 13.59 -13.58
C ARG A 67 -4.99 12.98 -12.18
N PHE A 68 -4.68 11.70 -12.17
CA PHE A 68 -4.25 10.97 -10.99
C PHE A 68 -2.80 10.55 -11.17
N ALA A 69 -1.97 10.76 -10.15
CA ALA A 69 -0.57 10.34 -10.12
C ALA A 69 -0.26 9.62 -8.82
N PHE A 70 0.61 8.62 -8.88
CA PHE A 70 1.08 7.89 -7.70
C PHE A 70 2.55 7.54 -7.81
N ALA A 71 3.21 7.37 -6.68
CA ALA A 71 4.61 6.97 -6.59
C ALA A 71 4.95 6.39 -5.21
N SER A 72 6.04 5.63 -5.12
CA SER A 72 6.61 5.16 -3.85
C SER A 72 7.35 6.26 -3.09
N GLU A 73 7.59 7.41 -3.73
CA GLU A 73 8.25 8.58 -3.14
C GLU A 73 7.52 9.86 -3.58
N ILE A 74 7.67 10.94 -2.81
CA ILE A 74 6.96 12.20 -3.08
C ILE A 74 7.59 12.98 -4.25
N GLY A 75 8.91 12.86 -4.45
CA GLY A 75 9.67 13.66 -5.42
C GLY A 75 9.10 13.66 -6.85
N PRO A 76 8.77 12.50 -7.44
CA PRO A 76 8.18 12.43 -8.77
C PRO A 76 6.84 13.16 -8.90
N ILE A 77 6.03 13.18 -7.84
CA ILE A 77 4.72 13.85 -7.83
C ILE A 77 4.89 15.37 -7.75
N LEU A 78 5.87 15.86 -6.99
CA LEU A 78 6.19 17.29 -6.91
C LEU A 78 6.65 17.90 -8.24
N GLY A 79 7.15 17.08 -9.17
CA GLY A 79 7.57 17.52 -10.50
C GLY A 79 6.42 17.76 -11.48
N LEU A 80 5.17 17.47 -11.10
CA LEU A 80 4.00 17.65 -11.96
C LEU A 80 3.57 19.11 -12.04
N ASP A 81 3.10 19.52 -13.22
CA ASP A 81 2.67 20.89 -13.52
C ASP A 81 1.43 21.34 -12.73
N ASP A 82 0.63 20.38 -12.28
CA ASP A 82 -0.65 20.60 -11.58
C ASP A 82 -0.59 20.30 -10.08
N THR A 83 0.58 20.04 -9.51
CA THR A 83 0.78 19.88 -8.07
C THR A 83 1.40 21.14 -7.48
N SER A 84 0.82 21.72 -6.42
CA SER A 84 1.52 22.80 -5.71
C SER A 84 2.51 22.19 -4.71
N ALA A 85 3.79 22.58 -4.77
CA ALA A 85 4.79 22.24 -3.74
C ALA A 85 4.53 22.98 -2.41
N ARG A 86 3.27 23.34 -2.15
CA ARG A 86 2.83 24.07 -0.98
C ARG A 86 2.87 23.15 0.22
N ILE A 87 3.63 23.60 1.20
CA ILE A 87 3.76 22.95 2.48
C ILE A 87 2.60 23.36 3.37
N SER A 88 2.07 22.41 4.13
CA SER A 88 1.09 22.67 5.17
C SER A 88 1.79 22.82 6.51
N GLU A 89 1.89 24.05 7.01
CA GLU A 89 2.46 24.35 8.34
C GLU A 89 1.73 23.58 9.44
N HIS A 90 0.42 23.38 9.30
CA HIS A 90 -0.38 22.62 10.24
C HIS A 90 0.07 21.14 10.30
N GLN A 91 0.27 20.51 9.13
CA GLN A 91 0.72 19.11 9.06
C GLN A 91 2.15 18.96 9.57
N ILE A 92 3.04 19.92 9.27
CA ILE A 92 4.40 19.93 9.81
C ILE A 92 4.37 20.07 11.33
N SER A 93 3.60 21.01 11.86
CA SER A 93 3.49 21.22 13.31
C SER A 93 2.97 19.97 14.01
N GLY A 94 1.90 19.35 13.47
CA GLY A 94 1.37 18.09 13.98
C GLY A 94 2.40 16.96 13.94
N PHE A 95 3.16 16.83 12.85
CA PHE A 95 4.24 15.84 12.74
C PHE A 95 5.34 16.07 13.78
N LEU A 96 5.83 17.30 13.94
CA LEU A 96 6.88 17.65 14.90
C LEU A 96 6.42 17.46 16.35
N ALA A 97 5.13 17.66 16.63
CA ALA A 97 4.53 17.44 17.94
C ALA A 97 4.18 15.97 18.22
N GLY A 98 4.31 15.07 17.24
CA GLY A 98 3.87 13.67 17.35
C GLY A 98 2.35 13.48 17.34
N LEU A 99 1.60 14.48 16.86
CA LEU A 99 0.14 14.58 16.84
C LEU A 99 -0.43 14.45 15.41
N THR A 100 0.14 13.59 14.57
CA THR A 100 -0.39 13.39 13.22
C THR A 100 -1.70 12.59 13.28
N ASP A 101 -2.83 13.31 13.23
CA ASP A 101 -4.16 12.71 13.35
C ASP A 101 -4.67 12.09 12.03
N ASP A 102 -4.23 12.63 10.88
CA ASP A 102 -4.65 12.14 9.57
C ASP A 102 -3.61 11.18 8.95
N PRO A 103 -3.91 9.87 8.83
CA PRO A 103 -2.97 8.93 8.21
C PRO A 103 -2.77 9.17 6.71
N GLN A 104 -3.66 9.92 6.05
CA GLN A 104 -3.53 10.31 4.64
C GLN A 104 -2.61 11.51 4.44
N SER A 105 -2.39 12.32 5.47
CA SER A 105 -1.68 13.57 5.28
C SER A 105 -0.19 13.39 5.04
N THR A 106 0.37 14.35 4.33
CA THR A 106 1.82 14.56 4.19
C THR A 106 2.15 16.01 4.56
N ALA A 107 3.44 16.37 4.51
CA ALA A 107 3.85 17.76 4.68
C ALA A 107 3.35 18.68 3.55
N TYR A 108 2.86 18.12 2.43
CA TYR A 108 2.37 18.85 1.27
C TYR A 108 0.85 18.83 1.21
N THR A 109 0.24 19.96 0.84
CA THR A 109 -1.23 20.11 0.81
C THR A 109 -1.89 19.23 -0.25
N ASP A 110 -1.25 19.06 -1.41
CA ASP A 110 -1.85 18.38 -2.57
C ASP A 110 -1.37 16.93 -2.75
N ILE A 111 -0.51 16.45 -1.83
CA ILE A 111 0.06 15.09 -1.91
C ILE A 111 -0.39 14.31 -0.69
N PHE A 112 -1.01 13.18 -0.96
CA PHE A 112 -1.59 12.31 0.04
C PHE A 112 -0.82 10.99 0.09
N ARG A 113 -0.91 10.33 1.23
CA ARG A 113 -0.43 8.98 1.45
C ARG A 113 -1.61 8.03 1.45
N LEU A 114 -1.54 6.93 0.71
CA LEU A 114 -2.53 5.86 0.85
C LEU A 114 -2.33 5.20 2.22
N PRO A 115 -3.30 5.22 3.14
CA PRO A 115 -3.07 4.64 4.47
C PRO A 115 -2.90 3.12 4.43
N ALA A 116 -2.23 2.55 5.42
CA ALA A 116 -2.16 1.10 5.60
C ALA A 116 -3.56 0.49 5.66
N ARG A 117 -3.77 -0.71 5.09
CA ARG A 117 -5.06 -1.42 5.04
C ARG A 117 -6.13 -0.76 4.19
N HIS A 118 -5.74 0.17 3.33
CA HIS A 118 -6.66 0.86 2.45
C HIS A 118 -6.36 0.54 0.99
N SER A 119 -7.43 0.60 0.20
CA SER A 119 -7.44 0.58 -1.24
C SER A 119 -7.99 1.91 -1.75
N LEU A 120 -7.63 2.25 -2.97
CA LEU A 120 -8.05 3.46 -3.65
C LEU A 120 -8.47 3.09 -5.07
N THR A 121 -9.73 3.39 -5.40
CA THR A 121 -10.28 3.18 -6.76
C THR A 121 -10.46 4.53 -7.42
N VAL A 122 -9.82 4.72 -8.57
CA VAL A 122 -9.96 5.92 -9.41
C VAL A 122 -10.75 5.58 -10.64
N THR A 123 -11.79 6.37 -10.91
CA THR A 123 -12.50 6.39 -12.18
C THR A 123 -12.37 7.77 -12.82
N ASP A 124 -13.00 7.98 -13.95
CA ASP A 124 -13.14 9.29 -14.60
C ASP A 124 -13.88 10.35 -13.76
N SER A 125 -14.59 9.92 -12.73
CA SER A 125 -15.58 10.71 -12.00
C SER A 125 -15.32 10.81 -10.51
N GLN A 126 -14.51 9.90 -9.94
CA GLN A 126 -14.28 9.85 -8.50
C GLN A 126 -12.99 9.14 -8.12
N VAL A 127 -12.49 9.52 -6.94
CA VAL A 127 -11.46 8.80 -6.19
C VAL A 127 -12.10 8.28 -4.91
N VAL A 128 -12.17 6.96 -4.76
CA VAL A 128 -12.82 6.30 -3.62
C VAL A 128 -11.79 5.59 -2.77
N LEU A 129 -11.62 6.05 -1.53
CA LEU A 129 -10.80 5.38 -0.53
C LEU A 129 -11.64 4.37 0.25
N ARG A 130 -11.15 3.13 0.38
CA ARG A 130 -11.81 2.08 1.17
C ARG A 130 -10.82 1.37 2.07
N ARG A 131 -11.11 1.32 3.37
CA ARG A 131 -10.44 0.42 4.31
C ARG A 131 -10.91 -1.02 4.05
N TYR A 132 -10.00 -1.92 3.67
CA TYR A 132 -10.34 -3.31 3.39
C TYR A 132 -10.07 -4.24 4.57
N TRP A 133 -9.23 -3.83 5.53
CA TRP A 133 -8.89 -4.64 6.71
C TRP A 133 -8.86 -3.81 7.99
N GLN A 134 -9.24 -4.44 9.10
CA GLN A 134 -9.14 -3.89 10.45
C GLN A 134 -8.91 -5.02 11.45
N ILE A 135 -8.11 -4.75 12.49
CA ILE A 135 -7.97 -5.70 13.60
C ILE A 135 -9.33 -5.78 14.29
N GLN A 136 -9.90 -6.97 14.34
CA GLN A 136 -11.03 -7.25 15.22
C GLN A 136 -10.47 -7.79 16.54
N PRO A 137 -10.69 -7.10 17.67
CA PRO A 137 -10.27 -7.62 18.97
C PRO A 137 -10.92 -9.00 19.18
N SER A 138 -10.10 -10.03 19.36
CA SER A 138 -10.64 -11.35 19.69
C SER A 138 -11.09 -11.33 21.15
N GLY A 139 -12.39 -11.35 21.40
CA GLY A 139 -12.95 -11.65 22.73
C GLY A 139 -12.76 -13.11 23.15
N ARG A 140 -11.82 -13.83 22.53
CA ARG A 140 -11.56 -15.24 22.83
C ARG A 140 -10.72 -15.33 24.10
N PRO A 141 -11.10 -16.19 25.06
CA PRO A 141 -10.30 -16.42 26.24
C PRO A 141 -8.92 -16.97 25.82
N LEU A 142 -7.88 -16.62 26.59
CA LEU A 142 -6.55 -17.19 26.39
C LEU A 142 -6.67 -18.72 26.47
N ARG A 143 -6.29 -19.38 25.38
CA ARG A 143 -6.23 -20.83 25.31
C ARG A 143 -4.92 -21.31 25.92
N SER A 144 -4.91 -22.52 26.47
CA SER A 144 -3.71 -23.14 27.04
C SER A 144 -2.61 -23.40 26.00
N ASP A 145 -2.97 -23.50 24.72
CA ASP A 145 -2.06 -23.71 23.59
C ASP A 145 -1.57 -22.41 22.94
N ALA A 146 -1.99 -21.24 23.45
CA ALA A 146 -1.67 -19.94 22.84
C ALA A 146 -0.16 -19.68 22.72
N ALA A 147 0.64 -20.15 23.69
CA ALA A 147 2.09 -20.00 23.65
C ALA A 147 2.74 -20.86 22.54
N GLU A 148 2.23 -22.06 22.32
CA GLU A 148 2.71 -22.95 21.25
C GLU A 148 2.29 -22.45 19.87
N GLU A 149 1.04 -22.00 19.73
CA GLU A 149 0.51 -21.39 18.51
C GLU A 149 1.30 -20.11 18.15
N PHE A 150 1.58 -19.24 19.12
CA PHE A 150 2.44 -18.08 18.92
C PHE A 150 3.83 -18.49 18.46
N GLY A 151 4.46 -19.46 19.12
CA GLY A 151 5.79 -19.95 18.75
C GLY A 151 5.84 -20.49 17.32
N HIS A 152 4.77 -21.18 16.88
CA HIS A 152 4.64 -21.68 15.52
C HIS A 152 4.50 -20.55 14.49
N LEU A 153 3.54 -19.65 14.69
CA LEU A 153 3.30 -18.50 13.79
C LEU A 153 4.51 -17.56 13.72
N PHE A 154 5.18 -17.35 14.84
CA PHE A 154 6.40 -16.54 14.91
C PHE A 154 7.51 -17.13 14.05
N LYS A 155 7.82 -18.43 14.21
CA LYS A 155 8.83 -19.12 13.39
C LYS A 155 8.48 -19.09 11.91
N GLN A 156 7.22 -19.29 11.56
CA GLN A 156 6.75 -19.21 10.17
C GLN A 156 6.94 -17.79 9.59
N SER A 157 6.64 -16.76 10.38
CA SER A 157 6.82 -15.36 9.95
C SER A 157 8.28 -14.97 9.73
N VAL A 158 9.19 -15.50 10.55
CA VAL A 158 10.65 -15.33 10.38
C VAL A 158 11.10 -16.05 9.11
N HIS A 159 10.72 -17.32 8.95
CA HIS A 159 11.08 -18.11 7.77
C HIS A 159 10.63 -17.47 6.46
N ASN A 160 9.41 -16.93 6.41
CA ASN A 160 8.88 -16.24 5.23
C ASN A 160 9.71 -15.00 4.85
N ARG A 161 10.29 -14.29 5.82
CA ARG A 161 11.15 -13.11 5.58
C ARG A 161 12.60 -13.47 5.25
N MET A 162 13.07 -14.65 5.66
CA MET A 162 14.44 -15.13 5.39
C MET A 162 14.61 -15.72 3.98
N ARG A 163 13.53 -16.07 3.28
CA ARG A 163 13.59 -16.68 1.93
C ARG A 163 14.08 -15.75 0.81
N GLY A 164 14.37 -14.48 1.10
CA GLY A 164 14.85 -13.49 0.13
C GLY A 164 16.10 -12.71 0.53
N THR A 165 16.82 -13.11 1.59
CA THR A 165 18.00 -12.36 2.06
C THR A 165 19.20 -13.29 2.28
N ASP A 166 20.19 -13.25 1.39
CA ASP A 166 21.51 -13.80 1.69
C ASP A 166 22.19 -12.85 2.69
N ALA A 167 22.36 -13.34 3.93
CA ALA A 167 22.90 -12.67 5.11
C ALA A 167 21.95 -11.68 5.84
N VAL A 168 21.59 -12.04 7.08
CA VAL A 168 20.94 -11.13 8.03
C VAL A 168 21.87 -10.92 9.22
N GLY A 169 22.20 -9.66 9.49
CA GLY A 169 22.73 -9.21 10.78
C GLY A 169 21.59 -8.63 11.62
N ALA A 170 21.57 -8.96 12.92
CA ALA A 170 20.69 -8.32 13.90
C ALA A 170 21.50 -7.25 14.66
N MET A 171 20.91 -6.06 14.86
CA MET A 171 21.37 -5.08 15.85
C MET A 171 20.61 -5.25 17.15
#